data_AF-A0A396ITY6-F1
#
_entry.id   AF-A0A396ITY6-F1
#
_cell.length_a   1.000
_cell.length_b   1.000
_cell.length_c   1.000
_cell.angle_alpha   90.00
_cell.angle_beta   90.00
_cell.angle_gamma   90.00
#
_symmetry.space_group_name_H-M   'P 1'
#
loop_
_entity.id
_entity.type
_entity.pdbx_description
1 polymer ?
#
loop_
_entity_poly.entity_id
_entity_poly.type
_entity_poly.pdbx_seq_one_letter_code
_entity_poly.pdbx_strand_id
1 'polypeptide(L)' 'MNLSDEVDLEDYVSRPDKISAAEISAICQEAGMHAVRKNRYVILPKDFEKGYRTNVKKPDTDFEFYK' A
#
# COMPACT_ATOMS: atom_id res chain seq x y z
N MET A 1 -12.78 1.28 -8.47
CA MET A 1 -11.31 1.39 -8.55
C MET A 1 -10.86 0.27 -9.44
N ASN A 2 -10.30 0.56 -10.62
CA ASN A 2 -9.89 -0.48 -11.56
C ASN A 2 -8.43 -0.84 -11.29
N LEU A 3 -8.18 -2.12 -11.04
CA LEU A 3 -6.85 -2.66 -10.85
C LEU A 3 -6.37 -3.25 -12.18
N SER A 4 -5.07 -3.16 -12.44
CA SER A 4 -4.43 -3.92 -13.52
C SER A 4 -4.34 -5.39 -13.09
N ASP A 5 -4.41 -6.30 -14.07
CA ASP A 5 -4.20 -7.74 -13.86
C ASP A 5 -2.81 -8.08 -13.28
N GLU A 6 -1.87 -7.12 -13.35
CA GLU A 6 -0.54 -7.25 -12.75
C GLU A 6 -0.50 -6.98 -11.23
N VAL A 7 -1.59 -6.49 -10.64
CA VAL A 7 -1.65 -6.18 -9.21
C VAL A 7 -1.99 -7.45 -8.43
N ASP A 8 -0.98 -8.01 -7.78
CA ASP A 8 -1.14 -9.08 -6.80
C ASP A 8 -1.42 -8.50 -5.40
N LEU A 9 -2.58 -8.81 -4.83
CA LEU A 9 -2.96 -8.38 -3.48
C LEU A 9 -2.44 -9.34 -2.40
N GLU A 10 -2.18 -10.61 -2.72
CA GLU A 10 -1.67 -11.61 -1.78
C GLU A 10 -0.25 -11.22 -1.29
N ASP A 11 0.52 -10.57 -2.17
CA ASP A 11 1.83 -9.97 -1.86
C ASP A 11 1.78 -8.90 -0.75
N TYR A 12 0.65 -8.21 -0.55
CA TYR A 12 0.49 -7.21 0.50
C TYR A 12 -0.12 -7.79 1.77
N VAL A 13 -0.96 -8.82 1.64
CA VAL A 13 -1.60 -9.53 2.76
C VAL A 13 -0.58 -10.41 3.50
N SER A 14 0.40 -10.97 2.78
CA SER A 14 1.44 -11.83 3.34
C SER A 14 2.50 -11.07 4.16
N ARG A 15 2.51 -9.73 4.11
CA ARG A 15 3.45 -8.90 4.88
C ARG A 15 3.10 -8.90 6.37
N PRO A 16 4.08 -8.97 7.29
CA PRO A 16 3.83 -9.04 8.73
C PRO A 16 3.41 -7.69 9.36
N ASP A 17 3.10 -6.68 8.55
CA ASP A 17 2.75 -5.35 9.03
C ASP A 17 1.36 -5.36 9.68
N LYS A 18 1.23 -4.73 10.85
CA LYS A 18 -0.04 -4.62 11.57
C LYS A 18 -0.85 -3.47 10.97
N ILE A 19 -1.81 -3.79 10.12
CA ILE A 19 -2.62 -2.81 9.38
C ILE A 19 -4.08 -2.88 9.84
N SER A 20 -4.66 -1.72 10.12
CA SER A 20 -6.07 -1.53 10.42
C SER A 20 -6.91 -1.35 9.16
N ALA A 21 -8.23 -1.58 9.25
CA ALA A 21 -9.14 -1.36 8.11
C ALA A 21 -9.11 0.10 7.60
N ALA A 22 -8.84 1.07 8.47
CA ALA A 22 -8.69 2.48 8.10
C ALA A 22 -7.46 2.70 7.20
N GLU A 23 -6.33 2.06 7.52
CA GLU A 23 -5.12 2.12 6.70
C GLU A 23 -5.31 1.41 5.36
N ILE A 24 -6.01 0.27 5.31
CA ILE A 24 -6.35 -0.39 4.05
C ILE A 24 -7.14 0.57 3.13
N SER A 25 -8.14 1.26 3.68
CA SER A 25 -8.91 2.25 2.92
C SER A 25 -8.02 3.41 2.42
N ALA A 26 -7.11 3.89 3.28
CA ALA A 26 -6.19 4.96 2.92
C ALA A 26 -5.19 4.55 1.81
N ILE A 27 -4.67 3.32 1.87
CA ILE A 27 -3.79 2.74 0.84
C ILE A 27 -4.49 2.72 -0.51
N CYS A 28 -5.71 2.19 -0.57
CA CYS A 28 -6.51 2.15 -1.78
C CYS A 28 -6.76 3.57 -2.33
N GLN A 29 -7.19 4.50 -1.48
CA GLN A 29 -7.44 5.89 -1.89
C GLN A 29 -6.19 6.57 -2.47
N GLU A 30 -5.03 6.43 -1.83
CA GLU A 30 -3.78 7.00 -2.34
C GLU A 30 -3.30 6.34 -3.63
N ALA A 31 -3.41 5.01 -3.74
CA ALA A 31 -3.08 4.30 -4.97
C ALA A 31 -3.93 4.81 -6.16
N GLY A 32 -5.23 5.02 -5.92
CA GLY A 32 -6.15 5.62 -6.90
C GLY A 32 -5.74 7.04 -7.28
N MET A 33 -5.42 7.89 -6.28
CA MET A 33 -4.99 9.26 -6.52
C MET A 33 -3.67 9.33 -7.31
N HIS A 34 -2.73 8.42 -7.06
CA HIS A 34 -1.50 8.31 -7.86
C HIS A 34 -1.73 7.91 -9.31
N ALA A 35 -2.70 7.05 -9.59
CA ALA A 35 -3.10 6.71 -10.95
C ALA A 35 -3.72 7.93 -11.67
N VAL A 36 -4.65 8.62 -11.01
CA VAL A 36 -5.30 9.84 -11.52
C VAL A 36 -4.30 10.95 -11.82
N ARG A 37 -3.35 11.21 -10.92
CA ARG A 37 -2.27 12.21 -11.12
C ARG A 37 -1.40 11.94 -12.37
N LYS A 38 -1.35 10.69 -12.83
CA LYS A 38 -0.63 10.28 -14.05
C LYS A 38 -1.57 10.07 -15.24
N ASN A 39 -2.81 10.58 -15.18
CA ASN A 39 -3.84 10.44 -16.21
C ASN A 39 -4.14 8.98 -16.60
N ARG A 40 -4.10 8.06 -15.63
CA ARG A 40 -4.43 6.65 -15.83
C ARG A 40 -5.73 6.29 -15.09
N TYR A 41 -6.55 5.48 -15.75
CA TYR A 41 -7.81 4.96 -15.20
C TYR A 41 -7.66 3.57 -14.55
N VAL A 42 -6.45 3.01 -14.58
CA VAL A 42 -6.11 1.69 -14.03
C VAL A 42 -4.92 1.85 -13.08
N ILE A 43 -5.01 1.24 -11.91
CA ILE A 43 -3.96 1.21 -10.90
C ILE A 43 -2.91 0.17 -11.31
N LEU A 44 -1.64 0.58 -11.30
CA LEU A 44 -0.51 -0.33 -11.49
C LEU A 44 0.11 -0.70 -10.14
N PRO A 45 0.88 -1.80 -10.06
CA PRO A 45 1.55 -2.22 -8.83
C PRO A 45 2.39 -1.11 -8.19
N LYS A 46 3.04 -0.28 -9.02
CA LYS A 46 3.87 0.86 -8.57
C LYS A 46 3.09 1.93 -7.79
N ASP A 47 1.79 2.09 -8.05
CA ASP A 47 0.97 3.06 -7.33
C ASP A 47 0.48 2.48 -6.00
N PHE A 48 0.14 1.19 -6.00
CA PHE A 48 -0.26 0.46 -4.80
C PHE A 48 0.90 0.38 -3.80
N GLU A 49 2.12 0.09 -4.26
CA GLU A 49 3.32 0.07 -3.42
C GLU A 49 3.61 1.45 -2.78
N LYS A 50 3.37 2.54 -3.54
CA LYS A 50 3.48 3.90 -3.00
C LYS A 50 2.42 4.20 -1.94
N GLY A 51 1.17 3.80 -2.20
CA GLY A 51 0.07 3.92 -1.25
C GLY A 51 0.37 3.15 0.04
N TYR A 52 0.87 1.92 -0.09
CA TYR A 52 1.27 1.05 1.03
C TYR A 52 2.33 1.72 1.90
N ARG A 53 3.49 2.07 1.31
CA ARG A 53 4.60 2.66 2.07
C ARG A 53 4.26 4.01 2.74
N THR A 54 3.34 4.77 2.16
CA THR A 54 2.95 6.08 2.71
C THR A 54 2.04 5.94 3.92
N ASN A 55 1.18 4.92 3.94
CA ASN A 55 0.16 4.74 4.96
C ASN A 55 0.52 3.70 6.03
N VAL A 56 1.42 2.76 5.72
CA VAL A 56 1.90 1.74 6.66
C VAL A 56 3.19 2.25 7.30
N LYS A 57 3.12 2.58 8.60
CA LYS A 57 4.30 2.96 9.39
C LYS A 57 4.92 1.71 10.00
N LYS A 58 6.26 1.62 9.94
CA LYS A 58 6.97 0.63 10.74
C LYS A 58 6.88 1.04 12.22
N PRO A 59 6.62 0.11 13.13
CA PRO A 59 6.69 0.41 14.55
C PRO A 59 8.14 0.76 14.93
N ASP A 60 8.39 1.99 15.37
CA ASP A 60 9.70 2.47 15.86
C ASP A 60 10.11 1.83 17.21
N THR A 61 9.36 0.83 17.69
CA THR A 61 9.57 0.22 19.00
C THR A 61 10.56 -0.95 18.98
N ASP A 62 10.89 -1.48 17.79
CA ASP A 62 11.83 -2.58 17.63
C ASP A 62 13.24 -2.04 17.40
N PHE A 63 13.93 -1.75 18.51
CA PHE A 63 15.35 -1.38 18.43
C PHE A 63 16.18 -2.63 18.15
N GLU A 64 17.01 -2.61 17.09
CA GLU A 64 17.92 -3.72 16.76
C GLU A 64 18.83 -4.10 17.93
N PHE A 65 19.09 -3.17 18.85
CA PHE A 65 19.84 -3.40 20.08
C PHE A 65 19.24 -4.48 20.99
N TYR A 66 17.92 -4.73 20.95
CA TYR A 66 17.24 -5.73 21.78
C TYR A 66 16.98 -7.06 21.05
N LYS A 67 17.54 -7.25 19.85
CA LYS A 67 17.46 -8.51 19.09
C LYS A 67 18.63 -9.45 19.37
#